data_AF-A0A2A4MR46-F1
#
_entry.id   AF-A0A2A4MR46-F1
#
_cell.length_a   1.000
_cell.length_b   1.000
_cell.length_c   1.000
_cell.angle_alpha   90.00
_cell.angle_beta   90.00
_cell.angle_gamma   90.00
#
_symmetry.space_group_name_H-M   'P 1'
#
loop_
_entity.id
_entity.type
_entity.pdbx_description
1 polymer ?
#
loop_
_entity_poly.entity_id
_entity_poly.type
_entity_poly.pdbx_seq_one_letter_code
_entity_poly.pdbx_strand_id
1 'polypeptide(L)' 'MTRLKSNALYRVVNRRTALKTKGLIGDQTIEFSVSQTAKKCPVRLRRIGYRDAGTGKHYVFLSNNFTLSRL' A
#
# COMPACT_ATOMS: atom_id res chain seq x y z
N MET A 1 -4.18 -14.42 -4.09
CA MET A 1 -3.70 -13.08 -4.53
C MET A 1 -4.90 -12.25 -4.95
N THR A 2 -5.32 -11.26 -4.16
CA THR A 2 -6.54 -10.48 -4.43
C THR A 2 -6.15 -9.11 -4.98
N ARG A 3 -6.48 -8.82 -6.25
CA ARG A 3 -6.20 -7.52 -6.88
C ARG A 3 -7.17 -6.46 -6.36
N LEU A 4 -6.67 -5.28 -6.02
CA LEU A 4 -7.52 -4.14 -5.70
C LEU A 4 -8.22 -3.66 -6.97
N LYS A 5 -9.54 -3.46 -6.91
CA LYS A 5 -10.29 -2.79 -7.97
C LYS A 5 -9.80 -1.34 -8.08
N SER A 6 -9.46 -0.87 -9.29
CA SER A 6 -8.86 0.45 -9.52
C SER A 6 -9.66 1.65 -8.97
N ASN A 7 -10.96 1.46 -8.68
CA ASN A 7 -11.86 2.46 -8.11
C ASN A 7 -12.08 2.32 -6.59
N ALA A 8 -11.22 1.58 -5.88
CA ALA A 8 -11.33 1.51 -4.43
C ALA A 8 -11.02 2.89 -3.83
N LEU A 9 -12.00 3.51 -3.19
CA LEU A 9 -11.80 4.76 -2.47
C LEU A 9 -11.07 4.45 -1.17
N TYR A 10 -9.91 5.07 -0.98
CA TYR A 10 -9.12 4.96 0.23
C TYR A 10 -8.61 6.33 0.65
N ARG A 11 -8.37 6.49 1.95
CA ARG A 11 -7.71 7.65 2.54
C ARG A 11 -6.33 7.24 3.04
N VAL A 12 -5.33 8.10 2.81
CA VAL A 12 -4.01 7.94 3.43
C VAL A 12 -4.09 8.43 4.87
N VAL A 13 -3.83 7.53 5.82
CA VAL A 13 -3.84 7.80 7.27
C VAL A 13 -2.44 8.14 7.77
N ASN A 14 -1.41 7.51 7.19
CA ASN A 14 -0.03 7.76 7.57
C ASN A 14 0.90 7.62 6.35
N ARG A 15 2.00 8.37 6.31
CA ARG A 15 3.04 8.26 5.29
C ARG A 15 4.38 8.06 5.99
N ARG A 16 5.07 6.99 5.61
CA ARG A 16 6.41 6.67 6.11
C ARG A 16 7.45 7.05 5.05
N THR A 17 8.65 7.39 5.51
CA THR A 17 9.78 7.68 4.63
C THR A 17 10.17 6.39 3.90
N ALA A 18 10.00 6.37 2.58
CA ALA A 18 10.38 5.24 1.76
C ALA A 18 11.90 5.29 1.46
N LEU A 19 12.59 4.15 1.61
CA LEU A 19 13.98 4.02 1.18
C LEU A 19 14.06 3.99 -0.35
N LYS A 20 14.19 5.17 -0.96
CA LYS A 20 14.38 5.35 -2.40
C LYS A 20 15.60 4.57 -2.93
N THR A 21 16.61 4.37 -2.09
CA THR A 21 17.81 3.56 -2.37
C THR A 21 17.51 2.10 -2.69
N LYS A 22 16.36 1.56 -2.26
CA LYS A 22 15.91 0.19 -2.59
C LYS A 22 14.81 0.15 -3.65
N GLY A 23 14.60 1.24 -4.40
CA GLY A 23 13.50 1.34 -5.38
C GLY A 23 12.12 1.55 -4.74
N LEU A 24 12.02 1.77 -3.42
CA LEU A 24 10.77 2.12 -2.77
C LEU A 24 10.47 3.60 -2.99
N ILE A 25 9.39 3.87 -3.72
CA ILE A 25 8.94 5.23 -4.06
C ILE A 25 7.94 5.79 -3.04
N GLY A 26 7.30 4.93 -2.25
CA GLY A 26 6.37 5.38 -1.23
C GLY A 26 5.91 4.26 -0.30
N ASP A 27 5.74 4.61 0.97
CA ASP A 27 5.14 3.75 1.99
C ASP A 27 4.04 4.54 2.69
N GLN A 28 2.81 4.07 2.53
CA GLN A 28 1.61 4.74 3.02
C GLN A 28 0.75 3.75 3.77
N THR A 29 0.21 4.14 4.91
CA THR A 29 -0.89 3.42 5.54
C THR A 29 -2.19 4.03 5.02
N ILE A 30 -3.02 3.20 4.40
CA ILE A 30 -4.32 3.58 3.85
C ILE A 30 -5.45 2.89 4.61
N GLU A 31 -6.63 3.48 4.56
CA GLU A 31 -7.87 2.93 5.09
C GLU A 31 -8.96 3.06 4.01
N PHE A 32 -9.81 2.06 3.85
CA PHE A 32 -10.89 2.12 2.87
C PHE A 32 -11.98 3.06 3.35
N SER A 33 -12.31 4.06 2.55
CA SER A 33 -13.35 5.03 2.88
C SER A 33 -14.76 4.50 2.57
N VAL A 34 -14.88 3.44 1.75
CA VAL A 34 -16.17 2.90 1.33
C VAL A 34 -16.76 2.06 2.45
N SER A 35 -17.92 2.44 2.99
CA SER A 35 -18.61 1.76 4.10
C SER A 35 -18.81 0.25 3.89
N GLN A 36 -19.02 -0.22 2.65
CA GLN A 36 -19.12 -1.65 2.35
C GLN A 36 -17.76 -2.39 2.46
N THR A 37 -16.69 -1.77 1.97
CA THR A 37 -15.33 -2.35 2.02
C THR A 37 -14.73 -2.20 3.41
N ALA A 38 -15.00 -1.10 4.11
CA ALA A 38 -14.62 -0.87 5.50
C ALA A 38 -15.34 -1.85 6.45
N LYS A 39 -16.61 -2.20 6.18
CA LYS A 39 -17.30 -3.26 6.94
C LYS A 39 -16.68 -4.65 6.73
N LYS A 40 -16.25 -4.96 5.50
CA LYS A 40 -15.61 -6.25 5.17
C LYS A 40 -14.14 -6.33 5.63
N CYS A 41 -13.44 -5.22 5.56
CA CYS A 41 -12.05 -5.05 5.95
C CYS A 41 -11.92 -3.76 6.76
N PRO A 42 -12.24 -3.79 8.07
CA PRO A 42 -12.06 -2.63 8.96
C PRO A 42 -10.59 -2.38 9.30
N VAL A 43 -9.69 -3.18 8.72
CA VAL A 43 -8.26 -3.11 8.94
C VAL A 43 -7.61 -2.09 8.01
N ARG A 44 -6.67 -1.33 8.56
CA ARG A 44 -5.77 -0.49 7.76
C ARG A 44 -4.95 -1.39 6.84
N LEU A 45 -4.48 -0.85 5.72
CA LEU A 45 -3.57 -1.53 4.81
C LEU A 45 -2.32 -0.68 4.59
N ARG A 46 -1.19 -1.34 4.39
CA ARG A 46 0.05 -0.71 3.95
C ARG A 46 0.13 -0.76 2.43
N ARG A 47 0.19 0.41 1.81
CA ARG A 47 0.42 0.63 0.38
C ARG A 47 1.88 0.97 0.15
N ILE A 48 2.59 0.08 -0.52
CA ILE A 48 3.99 0.25 -0.88
C ILE A 48 4.08 0.45 -2.39
N GLY A 49 4.58 1.60 -2.81
CA GLY A 49 5.00 1.84 -4.18
C GLY A 49 6.44 1.40 -4.36
N TYR A 50 6.69 0.57 -5.36
CA TYR A 50 8.01 0.13 -5.78
C TYR A 50 8.21 0.50 -7.26
N ARG A 51 9.36 1.06 -7.59
CA ARG A 51 9.77 1.29 -8.97
C ARG A 51 10.99 0.43 -9.23
N ASP A 52 10.84 -0.46 -10.19
CA ASP A 52 11.94 -1.28 -10.63
C ASP A 52 12.93 -0.44 -11.43
N ALA A 53 14.20 -0.41 -11.02
CA ALA A 53 15.22 0.41 -11.66
C ALA A 53 15.66 -0.14 -13.03
N GLY A 54 15.60 -1.46 -13.22
CA GLY A 54 16.03 -2.11 -14.47
C GLY A 54 14.99 -2.00 -15.58
N THR A 55 13.70 -2.20 -15.26
CA THR A 55 12.61 -2.19 -16.24
C THR A 55 11.83 -0.88 -16.26
N GLY A 56 12.04 0.00 -15.28
CA GLY A 56 11.29 1.24 -15.11
C GLY A 56 9.83 1.06 -14.69
N LYS A 57 9.36 -0.18 -14.48
CA LYS A 57 7.98 -0.50 -14.15
C LYS A 57 7.62 -0.07 -12.73
N HIS A 58 6.41 0.44 -12.58
CA HIS A 58 5.85 0.86 -11.30
C HIS A 58 4.93 -0.23 -10.78
N TYR A 59 5.22 -0.70 -9.58
CA TYR A 59 4.45 -1.69 -8.86
C TYR A 59 3.87 -1.06 -7.60
N VAL A 60 2.62 -1.42 -7.29
CA VAL A 60 1.95 -0.99 -6.06
C VAL A 60 1.51 -2.25 -5.34
N PHE A 61 2.05 -2.44 -4.15
CA PHE A 61 1.73 -3.54 -3.26
C PHE A 61 0.81 -3.06 -2.15
N LEU A 62 -0.17 -3.88 -1.81
CA LEU A 62 -1.05 -3.68 -0.66
C LEU A 62 -0.90 -4.85 0.29
N SER A 63 -0.63 -4.56 1.55
CA SER A 63 -0.45 -5.57 2.60
C SER A 63 -1.26 -5.19 3.83
N ASN A 64 -2.01 -6.12 4.40
CA ASN A 64 -2.63 -5.98 5.72
C ASN A 64 -1.66 -6.32 6.85
N ASN A 65 -0.44 -6.78 6.52
CA ASN A 65 0.56 -7.21 7.48
C ASN A 65 1.51 -6.04 7.82
N PHE A 66 1.21 -5.33 8.91
CA PHE A 66 2.07 -4.26 9.45
C PHE A 66 3.18 -4.79 10.36
N THR A 67 3.12 -6.06 10.76
CA THR A 67 4.02 -6.69 11.74
C THR A 67 5.29 -7.26 11.11
N LEU A 68 5.34 -7.43 9.78
CA LEU A 68 6.59 -7.75 9.05
C LEU A 68 7.45 -6.49 8.79
N SER A 69 7.70 -5.72 9.85
CA SER A 69 8.80 -4.75 9.88
C SER A 69 10.03 -5.40 10.51
N ARG A 70 10.55 -6.46 9.87
CA ARG A 70 11.89 -6.97 10.16
C ARG A 70 12.60 -7.13 8.82
N LEU A 71 13.27 -6.06 8.41
CA LEU A 71 14.46 -6.15 7.57
C LEU A 71 15.66 -6.16 8.52
#